data_AF-A0A439CSS7-F1
#
_entry.id   AF-A0A439CSS7-F1
#
_cell.length_a   1.000
_cell.length_b   1.000
_cell.length_c   1.000
_cell.angle_alpha   90.00
_cell.angle_beta   90.00
_cell.angle_gamma   90.00
#
_symmetry.space_group_name_H-M   'P 1'
#
loop_
_entity.id
_entity.type
_entity.pdbx_description
1 polymer ?
#
loop_
_entity_poly.entity_id
_entity_poly.type
_entity_poly.pdbx_seq_one_letter_code
_entity_poly.pdbx_strand_id
1 'polypeptide(L)'
;GAGAAFQMPLLAVQSSLPEKDVPIGNALVGFFLTLGSSIGVSIAQNIFSSSLRGALGGISGIDPEAVIAAGAAGARAATPAALLPDVLEAYDRAIMTTFIYPIATGGIGLILTLFWGWRSLKTKQ
;
A
#
# COMPACT_ATOMS: atom_id res chain seq x y z
N GLY A 1 -7.92 8.24 -2.11
CA GLY A 1 -8.64 7.75 -3.30
C GLY A 1 -7.66 7.34 -4.37
N ALA A 2 -7.88 6.23 -5.08
CA ALA A 2 -6.95 5.67 -6.08
C ALA A 2 -7.38 5.91 -7.55
N GLY A 3 -8.52 6.57 -7.78
CA GLY A 3 -9.15 6.66 -9.11
C GLY A 3 -8.27 7.33 -10.18
N ALA A 4 -7.55 8.39 -9.82
CA ALA A 4 -6.63 9.06 -10.75
C ALA A 4 -5.45 8.16 -11.16
N ALA A 5 -4.86 7.44 -10.19
CA ALA A 5 -3.73 6.55 -10.44
C ALA A 5 -4.10 5.34 -11.33
N PHE A 6 -5.37 4.92 -11.32
CA PHE A 6 -5.84 3.80 -12.13
C PHE A 6 -6.26 4.22 -13.54
N GLN A 7 -6.96 5.34 -13.67
CA GLN A 7 -7.53 5.76 -14.97
C GLN A 7 -6.53 6.53 -15.85
N MET A 8 -5.63 7.31 -15.26
CA MET A 8 -4.68 8.12 -16.05
C MET A 8 -3.74 7.29 -16.95
N PRO A 9 -3.19 6.15 -16.53
CA PRO A 9 -2.33 5.32 -17.40
C PRO A 9 -3.09 4.74 -18.60
N LEU A 10 -4.34 4.34 -18.40
CA LEU A 10 -5.18 3.79 -19.47
C LEU A 10 -5.52 4.86 -20.52
N LEU A 11 -5.81 6.09 -20.08
CA LEU A 11 -6.01 7.22 -20.99
C LEU A 11 -4.72 7.59 -21.72
N ALA A 12 -3.58 7.55 -21.03
CA ALA A 12 -2.28 7.81 -21.64
C ALA A 12 -1.96 6.81 -22.76
N VAL A 13 -2.17 5.50 -22.55
CA VAL A 13 -2.02 4.47 -23.57
C VAL A 13 -2.90 4.75 -24.78
N GLN A 14 -4.19 5.02 -24.54
CA GLN A 14 -5.15 5.29 -25.62
C GLN A 14 -4.78 6.53 -26.45
N SER A 15 -4.19 7.56 -25.84
CA SER A 15 -3.82 8.80 -26.53
C SER A 15 -2.45 8.77 -27.21
N SER A 16 -1.57 7.84 -26.84
CA SER A 16 -0.16 7.84 -27.26
C SER A 16 0.24 6.71 -28.19
N LEU A 17 -0.57 5.64 -28.29
CA LEU A 17 -0.34 4.52 -29.18
C LEU A 17 -1.33 4.49 -30.36
N PRO A 18 -0.93 3.96 -31.53
CA PRO A 18 -1.86 3.59 -32.60
C PRO A 18 -2.88 2.56 -32.12
N GLU A 19 -4.11 2.59 -32.64
CA GLU A 19 -5.22 1.72 -32.21
C GLU A 19 -4.85 0.22 -32.17
N LYS A 20 -4.04 -0.24 -33.13
CA LYS A 20 -3.57 -1.64 -33.19
C LYS A 20 -2.73 -2.08 -31.97
N ASP A 21 -2.05 -1.13 -31.31
CA ASP A 21 -1.13 -1.40 -30.20
C ASP A 21 -1.75 -1.05 -28.83
N VAL A 22 -2.92 -0.41 -28.79
CA VAL A 22 -3.66 -0.06 -27.56
C VAL A 22 -3.94 -1.29 -26.68
N PRO A 23 -4.38 -2.45 -27.20
CA PRO A 23 -4.59 -3.65 -26.37
C PRO A 23 -3.31 -4.11 -25.66
N ILE A 24 -2.17 -4.06 -26.36
CA ILE A 24 -0.85 -4.45 -25.82
C ILE A 24 -0.43 -3.44 -24.72
N GLY A 25 -0.60 -2.14 -24.98
CA GLY A 25 -0.32 -1.10 -23.99
C GLY A 25 -1.17 -1.24 -22.72
N ASN A 26 -2.46 -1.54 -22.86
CA ASN A 26 -3.36 -1.76 -21.72
C ASN A 26 -3.00 -3.03 -20.95
N ALA A 27 -2.59 -4.10 -21.63
CA ALA A 27 -2.11 -5.32 -20.98
C ALA A 27 -0.86 -5.05 -20.13
N LEU A 28 0.08 -4.24 -20.64
CA LEU A 28 1.26 -3.81 -19.86
C LEU A 28 0.88 -2.98 -18.64
N VAL A 29 -0.03 -2.01 -18.79
CA VAL A 29 -0.55 -1.23 -17.66
C VAL A 29 -1.18 -2.15 -16.61
N GLY A 30 -2.05 -3.07 -17.02
CA GLY A 30 -2.68 -4.04 -16.10
C GLY A 30 -1.66 -4.93 -15.39
N PHE A 31 -0.63 -5.38 -16.10
CA PHE A 31 0.47 -6.15 -15.51
C PHE A 31 1.19 -5.35 -14.41
N PHE A 32 1.59 -4.11 -14.69
CA PHE A 32 2.29 -3.27 -13.71
C PHE A 32 1.40 -2.85 -12.53
N LEU A 33 0.10 -2.63 -12.75
CA LEU A 33 -0.85 -2.37 -11.66
C LEU A 33 -0.93 -3.56 -10.70
N THR A 34 -1.02 -4.77 -11.25
CA THR A 34 -1.08 -6.01 -10.45
C THR A 34 0.24 -6.28 -9.73
N LEU A 35 1.36 -6.12 -10.43
CA LEU A 35 2.70 -6.27 -9.88
C LEU A 35 2.96 -5.27 -8.74
N GLY A 36 2.62 -3.99 -8.97
CA GLY A 36 2.75 -2.94 -7.97
C GLY A 36 1.89 -3.20 -6.73
N SER A 37 0.65 -3.68 -6.91
CA SER A 37 -0.22 -4.08 -5.80
C SER A 37 0.37 -5.24 -5.00
N SER A 38 0.88 -6.28 -5.67
CA SER A 38 1.48 -7.45 -5.01
C SER A 38 2.70 -7.04 -4.17
N ILE A 39 3.64 -6.32 -4.78
CA ILE A 39 4.85 -5.84 -4.09
C ILE A 39 4.47 -4.88 -2.95
N GLY A 40 3.53 -3.97 -3.19
CA GLY A 40 3.08 -3.00 -2.21
C GLY A 40 2.45 -3.65 -0.97
N VAL A 41 1.63 -4.68 -1.15
CA VAL A 41 1.05 -5.46 -0.05
C VAL A 41 2.14 -6.19 0.73
N SER A 42 3.11 -6.80 0.06
CA SER A 42 4.23 -7.47 0.73
C SER A 42 5.06 -6.51 1.58
N ILE A 43 5.35 -5.31 1.06
CA ILE A 43 6.08 -4.28 1.81
C ILE A 43 5.26 -3.79 3.01
N ALA A 44 3.99 -3.46 2.79
CA ALA A 44 3.10 -2.99 3.85
C ALA A 44 2.97 -4.03 4.98
N GLN A 45 2.80 -5.31 4.63
CA GLN A 45 2.72 -6.40 5.59
C GLN A 45 4.03 -6.57 6.39
N ASN A 46 5.19 -6.42 5.73
CA ASN A 46 6.48 -6.51 6.40
C ASN A 46 6.69 -5.35 7.39
N ILE A 47 6.37 -4.11 6.98
CA ILE A 47 6.42 -2.93 7.85
C ILE A 47 5.48 -3.11 9.05
N PHE A 48 4.24 -3.50 8.80
CA PHE A 48 3.24 -3.74 9.84
C PHE A 48 3.73 -4.80 10.84
N SER A 49 4.21 -5.94 10.34
CA SER A 49 4.66 -7.05 11.19
C SER A 49 5.90 -6.67 12.02
N SER A 50 6.87 -5.99 11.42
CA SER A 50 8.06 -5.51 12.13
C SER A 50 7.70 -4.46 13.19
N SER A 51 6.84 -3.49 12.85
CA SER A 51 6.41 -2.44 13.77
C SER A 51 5.56 -3.00 14.91
N LEU A 52 4.68 -3.97 14.64
CA LEU A 52 3.84 -4.60 15.65
C LEU A 52 4.68 -5.42 16.63
N ARG A 53 5.65 -6.22 16.15
CA ARG A 53 6.60 -6.93 17.02
C ARG A 53 7.35 -5.99 17.94
N GLY A 54 7.86 -4.88 17.40
CA GLY A 54 8.57 -3.87 18.18
C GLY A 54 7.69 -3.20 19.23
N ALA A 55 6.44 -2.89 18.89
CA ALA A 55 5.50 -2.26 19.82
C ALA A 55 5.04 -3.22 20.93
N LEU A 56 4.73 -4.48 20.59
CA LEU A 56 4.33 -5.49 21.57
C LEU A 56 5.48 -5.92 22.48
N GLY A 57 6.72 -5.94 21.99
CA GLY A 57 7.90 -6.25 22.81
C GLY A 57 8.15 -5.27 23.96
N GLY A 58 7.52 -4.09 23.94
CA GLY A 58 7.54 -3.12 25.03
C GLY A 58 6.56 -3.41 26.18
N ILE A 59 5.64 -4.36 26.00
CA ILE A 59 4.60 -4.69 26.98
C ILE A 59 5.05 -5.90 27.79
N SER A 60 5.23 -5.71 29.10
CA SER A 60 5.56 -6.81 30.00
C SER A 60 4.33 -7.64 30.34
N GLY A 61 4.45 -8.97 30.29
CA GLY A 61 3.36 -9.89 30.67
C GLY A 61 2.49 -10.41 29.51
N ILE A 62 2.90 -10.16 28.26
CA ILE A 62 2.33 -10.80 27.06
C ILE A 62 3.40 -11.54 26.27
N ASP A 63 2.99 -12.53 25.49
CA ASP A 63 3.82 -13.12 24.44
C ASP A 63 3.49 -12.44 23.10
N PRO A 64 4.40 -11.60 22.55
CA PRO A 64 4.18 -10.89 21.30
C PRO A 64 3.87 -11.82 20.12
N GLU A 65 4.51 -12.98 20.05
CA GLU A 65 4.34 -13.90 18.92
C GLU A 65 2.98 -14.60 18.99
N ALA A 66 2.48 -14.91 20.19
CA ALA A 66 1.13 -15.44 20.38
C ALA A 66 0.05 -14.43 19.93
N VAL A 67 0.22 -13.15 20.25
CA VAL A 67 -0.71 -12.07 19.83
C VAL A 67 -0.67 -11.89 18.31
N ILE A 68 0.52 -11.93 17.70
CA ILE A 68 0.67 -11.83 16.24
C ILE A 68 0.04 -13.03 15.54
N ALA A 69 0.27 -14.25 16.04
CA ALA A 69 -0.28 -15.48 15.47
C ALA A 69 -1.81 -15.55 15.61
N ALA A 70 -2.36 -15.05 16.73
CA ALA A 70 -3.80 -14.91 16.92
C ALA A 70 -4.42 -13.89 15.94
N GLY A 71 -3.62 -12.95 15.45
CA GLY A 71 -4.05 -11.88 14.55
C GLY A 71 -5.01 -10.90 15.23
N ALA A 72 -5.40 -9.85 14.50
CA ALA A 72 -6.27 -8.80 15.06
C ALA A 72 -7.64 -9.32 15.55
N ALA A 73 -8.17 -10.37 14.91
CA ALA A 73 -9.43 -10.99 15.31
C ALA A 73 -9.30 -11.77 16.63
N GLY A 74 -8.15 -12.41 16.88
CA GLY A 74 -7.88 -13.20 18.09
C GLY A 74 -7.16 -12.42 19.18
N ALA A 75 -6.64 -11.22 18.90
CA ALA A 75 -5.82 -10.44 19.83
C ALA A 75 -6.52 -10.17 21.16
N ARG A 76 -7.85 -9.95 21.16
CA ARG A 76 -8.65 -9.74 22.38
C ARG A 76 -8.75 -11.00 23.25
N ALA A 77 -8.75 -12.19 22.64
CA ALA A 77 -8.79 -13.46 23.36
C ALA A 77 -7.40 -13.90 23.83
N ALA A 78 -6.35 -13.53 23.09
CA ALA A 78 -4.96 -13.84 23.41
C ALA A 78 -4.32 -12.87 24.43
N THR A 79 -4.99 -11.75 24.76
CA THR A 79 -4.46 -10.72 25.66
C THR A 79 -5.27 -10.67 26.96
N PRO A 80 -4.62 -10.62 28.14
CA PRO A 80 -5.31 -10.34 29.40
C PRO A 80 -6.06 -9.00 29.34
N ALA A 81 -7.28 -8.93 29.91
CA ALA A 81 -8.13 -7.73 29.81
C ALA A 81 -7.46 -6.44 30.33
N ALA A 82 -6.53 -6.55 31.27
CA ALA A 82 -5.76 -5.44 31.82
C ALA A 82 -4.74 -4.83 30.83
N LEU A 83 -4.19 -5.64 29.93
CA LEU A 83 -3.16 -5.24 28.95
C LEU A 83 -3.76 -4.98 27.55
N LEU A 84 -5.07 -5.19 27.41
CA LEU A 84 -5.77 -4.98 26.15
C LEU A 84 -5.66 -3.54 25.62
N PRO A 85 -5.73 -2.47 26.44
CA PRO A 85 -5.52 -1.11 25.97
C PRO A 85 -4.12 -0.92 25.34
N ASP A 86 -3.08 -1.44 25.99
CA ASP A 86 -1.69 -1.31 25.53
C ASP A 86 -1.47 -2.08 24.21
N VAL A 87 -2.05 -3.27 24.09
CA VAL A 87 -2.00 -4.05 22.84
C VAL A 87 -2.74 -3.32 21.72
N LEU A 88 -3.89 -2.70 21.98
CA LEU A 88 -4.61 -1.90 20.99
C LEU A 88 -3.81 -0.68 20.53
N GLU A 89 -3.12 0.00 21.46
CA GLU A 89 -2.22 1.10 21.13
C GLU A 89 -1.03 0.63 20.28
N ALA A 90 -0.47 -0.54 20.58
CA ALA A 90 0.58 -1.15 19.77
C ALA A 90 0.11 -1.45 18.32
N TYR A 91 -1.12 -1.95 18.16
CA TYR A 91 -1.73 -2.14 16.84
C TYR A 91 -1.94 -0.82 16.11
N ASP A 92 -2.50 0.19 16.76
CA ASP A 92 -2.71 1.51 16.18
C ASP A 92 -1.39 2.11 15.68
N ARG A 93 -0.33 2.04 16.51
CA ARG A 93 1.00 2.51 16.14
C ARG A 93 1.57 1.78 14.93
N ALA A 94 1.40 0.46 14.86
CA ALA A 94 1.85 -0.34 13.72
C ALA A 94 1.09 0.00 12.44
N ILE A 95 -0.22 0.22 12.54
CA ILE A 95 -1.07 0.65 11.43
C ILE A 95 -0.64 2.03 10.93
N MET A 96 -0.50 3.00 11.83
CA MET A 96 -0.08 4.36 11.51
C MET A 96 1.28 4.40 10.82
N THR A 97 2.23 3.59 11.29
CA THR A 97 3.56 3.44 10.67
C THR A 97 3.45 2.86 9.26
N THR A 98 2.56 1.88 9.06
CA THR A 98 2.33 1.25 7.75
C THR A 98 1.72 2.24 6.75
N PHE A 99 0.88 3.17 7.20
CA PHE A 99 0.29 4.20 6.33
C PHE A 99 1.28 5.26 5.83
N ILE A 100 2.47 5.38 6.44
CA ILE A 100 3.52 6.27 5.93
C ILE A 100 4.03 5.79 4.56
N TYR A 101 4.10 4.48 4.33
CA TYR A 101 4.56 3.88 3.08
C TYR A 101 3.76 4.33 1.83
N PRO A 102 2.41 4.18 1.78
CA PRO A 102 1.63 4.64 0.63
C PRO A 102 1.69 6.17 0.44
N ILE A 103 1.88 6.94 1.52
CA ILE A 103 2.06 8.41 1.44
C ILE A 103 3.39 8.74 0.75
N ALA A 104 4.48 8.12 1.19
CA ALA A 104 5.82 8.34 0.62
C ALA A 104 5.88 7.93 -0.86
N THR A 105 5.38 6.73 -1.19
CA THR A 105 5.33 6.23 -2.57
C THR A 105 4.41 7.07 -3.46
N GLY A 106 3.28 7.55 -2.95
CA GLY A 106 2.42 8.49 -3.67
C GLY A 106 3.11 9.83 -3.95
N GLY A 107 3.87 10.36 -2.99
CA GLY A 107 4.68 11.57 -3.16
C GLY A 107 5.77 11.40 -4.22
N ILE A 108 6.49 10.27 -4.21
CA ILE A 108 7.47 9.94 -5.25
C ILE A 108 6.77 9.83 -6.62
N GLY A 109 5.62 9.19 -6.69
CA GLY A 109 4.81 9.10 -7.91
C GLY A 109 4.46 10.48 -8.47
N LEU A 110 4.02 11.41 -7.62
CA LEU A 110 3.76 12.79 -8.01
C LEU A 110 5.01 13.46 -8.59
N ILE A 111 6.15 13.36 -7.91
CA ILE A 111 7.40 13.94 -8.39
C ILE A 111 7.79 13.37 -9.75
N LEU A 112 7.70 12.05 -9.93
CA LEU A 112 8.00 11.39 -11.20
C LEU A 112 7.09 11.86 -12.34
N THR A 113 5.80 12.10 -12.06
CA THR A 113 4.89 12.63 -13.09
C THR A 113 5.26 14.05 -13.55
N LEU A 114 5.86 14.88 -12.69
CA LEU A 114 6.31 16.22 -13.09
C LEU A 114 7.44 16.18 -14.12
N PHE A 115 8.32 15.18 -14.02
CA PHE A 115 9.45 14.98 -14.93
C PHE A 115 9.07 14.21 -16.21
N TRP A 116 7.91 13.55 -16.23
CA TRP A 116 7.45 12.83 -17.42
C TRP A 116 6.97 13.82 -18.47
N GLY A 117 7.50 13.73 -19.69
CA GLY A 117 7.18 14.66 -20.78
C GLY A 117 5.67 14.78 -21.01
N TRP A 118 5.15 15.99 -20.82
CA TRP A 118 3.72 16.28 -20.91
C TRP A 118 3.29 16.25 -22.38
N ARG A 119 2.69 15.13 -22.81
CA ARG A 119 2.09 15.04 -24.14
C ARG A 119 0.66 15.57 -24.10
N SER A 120 0.39 16.52 -24.98
CA SER A 120 -0.93 17.12 -25.13
C SER A 120 -1.94 16.10 -25.64
N LEU A 121 -3.10 16.03 -24.97
CA LEU A 121 -4.26 15.24 -25.40
C LEU A 121 -5.09 15.93 -26.49
N LYS A 122 -4.64 17.09 -27.03
CA LYS A 122 -5.36 17.76 -28.12
C LYS A 122 -5.33 16.88 -29.36
N THR A 123 -6.50 16.39 -29.75
CA THR A 123 -6.79 15.85 -31.07
C THR A 123 -6.28 16.84 -32.11
N LYS A 124 -5.30 16.45 -32.93
CA LYS A 124 -5.02 17.16 -34.18
C LYS A 124 -6.28 17.00 -35.03
N GLN A 125 -7.03 18.09 -35.19
CA GLN A 125 -8.06 18.20 -36.21
C GLN A 125 -7.44 17.98 -37.60
#